data_AF-A0A6G8D9S0-F1
#
_entry.id   AF-A0A6G8D9S0-F1
#
_cell.length_a   1.000
_cell.length_b   1.000
_cell.length_c   1.000
_cell.angle_alpha   90.00
_cell.angle_beta   90.00
_cell.angle_gamma   90.00
#
_symmetry.space_group_name_H-M   'P 1'
#
loop_
_entity.id
_entity.type
_entity.pdbx_description
1 polymer ?
#
loop_
_entity_poly.entity_id
_entity_poly.type
_entity_poly.pdbx_seq_one_letter_code
_entity_poly.pdbx_strand_id
1 'polypeptide(L)'
;MKKNRPVNLDISTINLPAPALVSILHRISGVVLFAVVALLLCMLDSSLESEQGFQKVAEFFTSVPAKLVLWASLAALIYHLVAGVRHLIMDMGIGESLEGGRRGAIIVLVLSVVLILLAGVLIW
;
A
#
# COMPACT_ATOMS: atom_id res chain seq x y z
N MET A 1 -0.91 -15.77 -43.84
CA MET A 1 -0.30 -14.67 -43.04
C MET A 1 -1.35 -14.10 -42.10
N LYS A 2 -1.12 -14.11 -40.78
CA LYS A 2 -2.01 -13.39 -39.84
C LYS A 2 -1.81 -11.88 -40.03
N LYS A 3 -2.87 -11.16 -40.42
CA LYS A 3 -2.87 -9.67 -40.42
C LYS A 3 -2.92 -9.21 -38.96
N ASN A 4 -1.78 -8.76 -38.41
CA ASN A 4 -1.76 -8.09 -37.12
C ASN A 4 -2.30 -6.68 -37.27
N ARG A 5 -3.48 -6.42 -36.70
CA ARG A 5 -4.08 -5.08 -36.66
C ARG A 5 -3.37 -4.26 -35.58
N PRO A 6 -3.16 -2.94 -35.80
CA PRO A 6 -2.62 -2.08 -34.76
C PRO A 6 -3.59 -2.00 -33.58
N VAL A 7 -3.04 -1.93 -32.36
CA VAL A 7 -3.77 -1.78 -31.10
C VAL A 7 -3.22 -0.55 -30.38
N ASN A 8 -4.10 0.34 -29.92
CA ASN A 8 -3.67 1.47 -29.10
C ASN A 8 -3.54 1.03 -27.62
N LEU A 9 -2.30 0.79 -27.18
CA LEU A 9 -1.95 0.46 -25.79
C LEU A 9 -0.90 1.42 -25.22
N ASP A 10 -0.76 2.61 -25.82
CA ASP A 10 0.10 3.63 -25.26
C ASP A 10 -0.57 4.27 -24.04
N ILE A 11 -0.25 3.74 -22.85
CA ILE A 11 -0.82 4.16 -21.57
C ILE A 11 -0.57 5.65 -21.31
N SER A 12 0.53 6.21 -21.83
CA SER A 12 0.86 7.63 -21.66
C SER A 12 -0.15 8.57 -22.34
N THR A 13 -0.91 8.05 -23.31
CA THR A 13 -1.97 8.80 -24.01
C THR A 13 -3.35 8.68 -23.34
N ILE A 14 -3.49 7.84 -22.31
CA ILE A 14 -4.77 7.52 -21.67
C ILE A 14 -4.91 8.29 -20.35
N ASN A 15 -5.98 9.07 -20.23
CA ASN A 15 -6.32 9.77 -18.99
C ASN A 15 -6.95 8.82 -17.97
N LEU A 16 -6.19 8.45 -16.94
CA LEU A 16 -6.66 7.58 -15.86
C LEU A 16 -7.42 8.38 -14.79
N PRO A 17 -8.70 8.08 -14.51
CA PRO A 17 -9.43 8.74 -13.43
C PRO A 17 -8.96 8.25 -12.05
N ALA A 18 -9.27 9.01 -10.99
CA ALA A 18 -8.85 8.69 -9.62
C ALA A 18 -9.16 7.24 -9.17
N PRO A 19 -10.33 6.64 -9.47
CA PRO A 19 -10.58 5.24 -9.12
C PRO A 19 -9.62 4.24 -9.79
N ALA A 20 -9.17 4.53 -11.02
CA ALA A 20 -8.21 3.69 -11.72
C ALA A 20 -6.82 3.77 -11.07
N LEU A 21 -6.39 4.98 -10.68
CA LEU A 21 -5.15 5.17 -9.91
C LEU A 21 -5.21 4.45 -8.57
N VAL A 22 -6.34 4.55 -7.86
CA VAL A 22 -6.52 3.84 -6.59
C VAL A 22 -6.43 2.33 -6.77
N SER A 23 -7.01 1.78 -7.83
CA SER A 23 -6.95 0.35 -8.10
C SER A 23 -5.53 -0.13 -8.42
N ILE A 24 -4.77 0.57 -9.26
CA ILE A 24 -3.40 0.12 -9.59
C ILE A 24 -2.47 0.23 -8.39
N LEU A 25 -2.60 1.27 -7.57
CA LEU A 25 -1.84 1.41 -6.33
C LEU A 25 -2.22 0.32 -5.31
N HIS A 26 -3.48 -0.12 -5.26
CA HIS A 26 -3.89 -1.24 -4.40
C HIS A 26 -3.22 -2.54 -4.82
N ARG A 27 -3.10 -2.78 -6.12
CA ARG A 27 -2.36 -3.95 -6.65
C ARG A 27 -0.88 -3.88 -6.35
N ILE A 28 -0.24 -2.73 -6.59
CA ILE A 28 1.20 -2.52 -6.33
C ILE A 28 1.50 -2.70 -4.83
N SER A 29 0.70 -2.09 -3.96
CA SER A 29 0.88 -2.24 -2.50
C SER A 29 0.73 -3.68 -2.04
N GLY A 30 -0.17 -4.47 -2.63
CA GLY A 30 -0.29 -5.91 -2.33
C GLY A 30 0.98 -6.70 -2.66
N VAL A 31 1.61 -6.42 -3.82
CA VAL A 31 2.89 -7.05 -4.21
C VAL A 31 4.02 -6.64 -3.27
N VAL A 32 4.09 -5.35 -2.90
CA VAL A 32 5.08 -4.85 -1.93
C VAL A 32 4.92 -5.54 -0.58
N LEU A 33 3.68 -5.66 -0.08
CA LEU A 33 3.40 -6.31 1.20
C LEU A 33 3.78 -7.78 1.21
N PHE A 34 3.51 -8.50 0.11
CA PHE A 34 3.92 -9.90 -0.02
C PHE A 34 5.43 -10.08 0.21
N ALA A 35 6.27 -9.18 -0.34
CA ALA A 35 7.71 -9.23 -0.14
C ALA A 35 8.12 -8.81 1.29
N VAL A 36 7.50 -7.76 1.83
CA VAL A 36 7.84 -7.17 3.13
C VAL A 36 7.48 -8.09 4.31
N VAL A 37 6.37 -8.83 4.23
CA VAL A 37 5.91 -9.70 5.32
C VAL A 37 6.98 -10.73 5.71
N ALA A 38 7.66 -11.35 4.74
CA ALA A 38 8.71 -12.31 5.03
C ALA A 38 9.86 -11.68 5.85
N LEU A 39 10.30 -10.48 5.47
CA LEU A 39 11.36 -9.75 6.17
C LEU A 39 10.94 -9.36 7.58
N LEU A 40 9.71 -8.85 7.75
CA LEU A 40 9.19 -8.46 9.06
C LEU A 40 8.98 -9.67 9.98
N LEU A 41 8.60 -10.83 9.45
CA LEU A 41 8.49 -12.07 10.23
C LEU A 41 9.86 -12.55 10.73
N CYS A 42 10.92 -12.47 9.92
CA CYS A 42 12.28 -12.79 10.38
C CYS A 42 12.74 -11.84 11.49
N MET A 43 12.43 -10.54 11.37
CA MET A 43 12.76 -9.56 12.42
C MET A 43 11.94 -9.79 13.69
N LEU A 44 10.66 -10.15 13.55
CA LEU A 44 9.80 -10.50 14.68
C LEU A 44 10.34 -11.73 15.42
N ASP A 45 10.70 -12.79 14.69
CA ASP A 45 11.29 -14.01 15.25
C ASP A 45 12.58 -13.69 16.04
N SER A 46 13.51 -12.96 15.43
CA SER A 46 14.74 -12.52 16.10
C SER A 46 14.48 -11.64 17.33
N SER A 47 13.42 -10.80 17.30
CA SER A 47 13.06 -9.94 18.43
C SER A 47 12.49 -10.70 19.63
N LEU A 48 11.96 -11.90 19.40
CA LEU A 48 11.34 -12.74 20.44
C LEU A 48 12.29 -13.83 20.97
N GLU A 49 13.38 -14.12 20.26
CA GLU A 49 14.32 -15.19 20.60
C GLU A 49 15.08 -14.93 21.92
N SER A 50 15.53 -13.69 22.16
CA SER A 50 16.28 -13.33 23.36
C SER A 50 16.33 -11.81 23.56
N GLU A 51 16.76 -11.36 24.74
CA GLU A 51 17.03 -9.95 25.02
C GLU A 51 18.05 -9.36 24.02
N GLN A 52 19.10 -10.11 23.69
CA GLN A 52 20.13 -9.70 22.73
C GLN A 52 19.55 -9.62 21.30
N GLY A 53 18.66 -10.54 20.93
CA GLY A 53 17.94 -10.51 19.67
C GLY A 53 17.04 -9.28 19.54
N PHE A 54 16.28 -8.98 20.58
CA PHE A 54 15.47 -7.76 20.67
C PHE A 54 16.32 -6.49 20.54
N GLN A 55 17.43 -6.38 21.28
CA GLN A 55 18.32 -5.23 21.22
C GLN A 55 18.90 -5.02 19.81
N LYS A 56 19.32 -6.08 19.12
CA LYS A 56 19.79 -5.99 17.73
C LYS A 56 18.74 -5.43 16.77
N VAL A 57 17.49 -5.90 16.88
CA VAL A 57 16.38 -5.41 16.03
C VAL A 57 16.05 -3.95 16.38
N ALA A 58 16.02 -3.60 17.66
CA ALA A 58 15.80 -2.23 18.12
C ALA A 58 16.90 -1.28 17.61
N GLU A 59 18.17 -1.67 17.71
CA GLU A 59 19.32 -0.92 17.20
C GLU A 59 19.25 -0.73 15.69
N PHE A 60 18.85 -1.76 14.94
CA PHE A 60 18.68 -1.66 13.48
C PHE A 60 17.72 -0.53 13.09
N PHE A 61 16.58 -0.42 13.79
CA PHE A 61 15.58 0.63 13.59
C PHE A 61 15.95 1.99 14.18
N THR A 62 17.14 2.17 14.75
CA THR A 62 17.65 3.53 15.07
C THR A 62 18.12 4.27 13.82
N SER A 63 18.51 3.53 12.78
CA SER A 63 19.03 4.12 11.54
C SER A 63 17.91 4.70 10.66
N VAL A 64 18.15 5.87 10.08
CA VAL A 64 17.20 6.54 9.17
C VAL A 64 16.79 5.65 7.98
N PRO A 65 17.70 4.92 7.30
CA PRO A 65 17.31 4.02 6.22
C PRO A 65 16.36 2.91 6.67
N ALA A 66 16.60 2.29 7.84
CA ALA A 66 15.72 1.26 8.37
C ALA A 66 14.34 1.82 8.72
N LYS A 67 14.29 3.00 9.36
CA LYS A 67 13.03 3.71 9.64
C LYS A 67 12.25 4.04 8.36
N LEU A 68 12.93 4.46 7.29
CA LEU A 68 12.30 4.72 6.00
C LEU A 68 11.71 3.46 5.37
N VAL A 69 12.43 2.32 5.43
CA VAL A 69 11.91 1.04 4.94
C VAL A 69 10.70 0.59 5.76
N LEU A 70 10.75 0.73 7.09
CA LEU A 70 9.62 0.43 7.96
C LEU A 70 8.42 1.33 7.67
N TRP A 71 8.64 2.63 7.49
CA TRP A 71 7.59 3.58 7.16
C TRP A 71 6.98 3.33 5.79
N ALA A 72 7.78 3.02 4.77
CA ALA A 72 7.29 2.63 3.44
C ALA A 72 6.47 1.33 3.49
N SER A 73 6.90 0.37 4.33
CA SER A 73 6.18 -0.88 4.59
C SER A 73 4.81 -0.63 5.22
N LEU A 74 4.76 0.20 6.26
CA LEU A 74 3.50 0.62 6.87
C LEU A 74 2.64 1.44 5.91
N ALA A 75 3.24 2.28 5.08
CA ALA A 75 2.51 3.06 4.10
C ALA A 75 1.82 2.18 3.05
N ALA A 76 2.51 1.15 2.57
CA ALA A 76 1.91 0.14 1.71
C ALA A 76 0.76 -0.60 2.43
N LEU A 77 0.95 -0.98 3.69
CA LEU A 77 -0.07 -1.68 4.48
C LEU A 77 -1.33 -0.83 4.67
N ILE A 78 -1.16 0.40 5.15
CA ILE A 78 -2.24 1.37 5.40
C ILE A 78 -3.02 1.60 4.12
N TYR A 79 -2.32 1.92 3.03
CA TYR A 79 -2.96 2.17 1.75
C TYR A 79 -3.74 0.93 1.25
N HIS A 80 -3.11 -0.25 1.29
CA HIS A 80 -3.71 -1.49 0.83
C HIS A 80 -4.97 -1.83 1.63
N LEU A 81 -4.93 -1.67 2.95
CA LEU A 81 -6.04 -1.92 3.84
C LEU A 81 -7.19 -0.93 3.62
N VAL A 82 -6.90 0.37 3.55
CA VAL A 82 -7.93 1.41 3.32
C VAL A 82 -8.62 1.22 1.97
N ALA A 83 -7.84 0.96 0.91
CA ALA A 83 -8.39 0.65 -0.41
C ALA A 83 -9.17 -0.68 -0.42
N GLY A 84 -8.67 -1.71 0.30
CA GLY A 84 -9.34 -3.00 0.45
C GLY A 84 -10.67 -2.89 1.19
N VAL A 85 -10.75 -2.11 2.26
CA VAL A 85 -12.01 -1.82 2.97
C VAL A 85 -12.99 -1.13 2.05
N ARG A 86 -12.54 -0.16 1.22
CA ARG A 86 -13.41 0.43 0.18
C ARG A 86 -13.94 -0.64 -0.78
N HIS A 87 -13.10 -1.59 -1.21
CA HIS A 87 -13.54 -2.69 -2.07
C HIS A 87 -14.62 -3.53 -1.40
N LEU A 88 -14.42 -3.95 -0.15
CA LEU A 88 -15.41 -4.72 0.59
C LEU A 88 -16.74 -3.96 0.78
N ILE A 89 -16.69 -2.65 1.02
CA ILE A 89 -17.89 -1.80 1.09
C ILE A 89 -18.63 -1.79 -0.25
N MET A 90 -17.90 -1.67 -1.37
CA MET A 90 -18.50 -1.72 -2.70
C MET A 90 -19.09 -3.09 -3.01
N ASP A 91 -18.45 -4.18 -2.60
CA ASP A 91 -18.96 -5.55 -2.78
C ASP A 91 -20.29 -5.80 -2.02
N MET A 92 -20.60 -4.95 -1.02
CA MET A 92 -21.88 -4.92 -0.33
C MET A 92 -22.96 -4.07 -1.05
N GLY A 93 -22.68 -3.56 -2.25
CA GLY A 93 -23.58 -2.71 -3.03
C GLY A 93 -23.55 -1.23 -2.65
N ILE A 94 -22.57 -0.79 -1.83
CA ILE A 94 -22.51 0.58 -1.32
C ILE A 94 -21.52 1.42 -2.13
N GLY A 95 -22.01 2.49 -2.77
CA GLY A 95 -21.16 3.45 -3.48
C GLY A 95 -20.69 3.02 -4.88
N GLU A 96 -21.42 2.11 -5.53
CA GLU A 96 -21.10 1.55 -6.85
C GLU A 96 -21.30 2.53 -8.03
N SER A 97 -22.01 3.64 -7.82
CA SER A 97 -22.20 4.64 -8.86
C SER A 97 -20.87 5.30 -9.27
N LEU A 98 -20.81 5.89 -10.47
CA LEU A 98 -19.60 6.58 -10.92
C LEU A 98 -19.16 7.69 -9.94
N GLU A 99 -20.13 8.44 -9.40
CA GLU A 99 -19.88 9.48 -8.42
C GLU A 99 -19.45 8.88 -7.07
N GLY A 100 -20.10 7.81 -6.61
CA GLY A 100 -19.72 7.07 -5.41
C GLY A 100 -18.29 6.52 -5.51
N GLY A 101 -17.94 5.93 -6.65
CA GLY A 101 -16.61 5.42 -6.94
C GLY A 101 -15.54 6.51 -6.90
N ARG A 102 -15.81 7.70 -7.46
CA ARG A 102 -14.93 8.88 -7.41
C ARG A 102 -14.76 9.41 -5.99
N ARG A 103 -15.87 9.62 -5.26
CA ARG A 103 -15.84 10.09 -3.86
C ARG A 103 -15.08 9.11 -2.97
N GLY A 104 -15.36 7.81 -3.11
CA GLY A 104 -14.65 6.76 -2.38
C GLY A 104 -13.15 6.73 -2.69
N ALA A 105 -12.75 6.94 -3.95
CA ALA A 105 -11.33 7.02 -4.31
C ALA A 105 -10.63 8.21 -3.63
N ILE A 106 -11.28 9.37 -3.58
CA ILE A 106 -10.74 10.56 -2.88
C ILE A 106 -10.63 10.27 -1.37
N ILE A 107 -11.66 9.68 -0.76
CA ILE A 107 -11.63 9.30 0.67
C ILE A 107 -10.45 8.38 0.97
N VAL A 108 -10.22 7.35 0.14
CA VAL A 108 -9.07 6.44 0.28
C VAL A 108 -7.76 7.21 0.27
N LEU A 109 -7.58 8.14 -0.68
CA LEU A 109 -6.34 8.92 -0.79
C LEU A 109 -6.12 9.81 0.43
N VAL A 110 -7.14 10.59 0.84
CA VAL A 110 -7.02 11.50 1.99
C VAL A 110 -6.77 10.73 3.28
N LEU A 111 -7.57 9.68 3.54
CA LEU A 111 -7.44 8.88 4.75
C LEU A 111 -6.08 8.18 4.81
N SER A 112 -5.62 7.61 3.68
CA SER A 112 -4.30 6.98 3.61
C SER A 112 -3.18 7.97 3.90
N VAL A 113 -3.20 9.17 3.30
CA VAL A 113 -2.18 10.20 3.55
C VAL A 113 -2.13 10.57 5.04
N VAL A 114 -3.28 10.82 5.67
CA VAL A 114 -3.35 11.15 7.10
C VAL A 114 -2.74 10.02 7.94
N LEU A 115 -3.17 8.79 7.73
CA LEU A 115 -2.68 7.63 8.49
C LEU A 115 -1.18 7.36 8.26
N ILE A 116 -0.69 7.56 7.03
CA ILE A 116 0.73 7.41 6.68
C ILE A 116 1.59 8.45 7.40
N LEU A 117 1.13 9.70 7.46
CA LEU A 117 1.83 10.75 8.20
C LEU A 117 1.85 10.46 9.70
N LEU A 118 0.74 9.99 10.27
CA LEU A 118 0.67 9.57 11.68
C LEU A 118 1.62 8.39 11.96
N ALA A 119 1.71 7.41 11.06
CA ALA A 119 2.68 6.33 11.16
C ALA A 119 4.13 6.83 11.10
N GLY A 120 4.39 7.89 10.32
CA GLY A 120 5.66 8.60 10.34
C GLY A 120 5.95 9.21 11.71
N VAL A 121 5.00 9.94 12.29
CA VAL A 121 5.16 10.50 13.65
C VAL A 121 5.42 9.41 14.70
N LEU A 122 4.86 8.20 14.54
CA LEU A 122 5.09 7.08 15.46
C LEU A 122 6.49 6.45 15.34
N ILE A 123 7.04 6.39 14.12
CA ILE A 123 8.34 5.74 13.85
C ILE A 123 9.52 6.62 14.28
N TRP A 124 9.37 7.94 14.17
CA TRP A 124 10.42 8.90 14.49
C TRP A 124 10.33 9.41 15.90
#